data_AF-A0AAU6T8J9-F1
#
_entry.id   AF-A0AAU6T8J9-F1
#
_cell.length_a   1.000
_cell.length_b   1.000
_cell.length_c   1.000
_cell.angle_alpha   90.00
_cell.angle_beta   90.00
_cell.angle_gamma   90.00
#
_symmetry.space_group_name_H-M   'P 1'
#
loop_
_entity.id
_entity.type
_entity.pdbx_description
1 polymer ?
#
loop_
_entity_poly.entity_id
_entity_poly.type
_entity_poly.pdbx_seq_one_letter_code
_entity_poly.pdbx_strand_id
1 'polypeptide(L)'
;MSKPDIRLQDSLVAGLINGVINGLIAHWHFKGVDFVPLSVNAIAHEQTSVWGEAVSLTFGLGIILSLITAKLFVNHLHKARPALQSSFNPSFLRTMLPIAITQCAALFGWFVALAVIWTKYMGEMAVSSFWAAILVGGFAFVITLFIEYRTKQNLIFKKVSLLD
;
A
#
# COMPACT_ATOMS: atom_id res chain seq x y z
N MET A 1 -30.00 1.93 9.47
CA MET A 1 -28.82 1.22 10.05
C MET A 1 -27.62 2.16 10.02
N SER A 2 -26.94 2.39 11.15
CA SER A 2 -25.71 3.19 11.15
C SER A 2 -24.58 2.43 10.47
N LYS A 3 -23.90 3.08 9.53
CA LYS A 3 -22.72 2.52 8.85
C LYS A 3 -21.59 2.35 9.87
N PRO A 4 -20.77 1.30 9.78
CA PRO A 4 -19.55 1.20 10.58
C PRO A 4 -18.70 2.45 10.39
N ASP A 5 -18.30 3.08 11.50
CA ASP A 5 -17.36 4.19 11.47
C ASP A 5 -15.95 3.62 11.27
N ILE A 6 -15.33 3.93 10.13
CA ILE A 6 -13.96 3.47 9.81
C ILE A 6 -13.03 4.63 10.12
N ARG A 7 -12.15 4.43 11.11
CA ARG A 7 -11.17 5.45 11.48
C ARG A 7 -9.81 5.04 10.94
N LEU A 8 -9.01 6.02 10.48
CA LEU A 8 -7.63 5.78 10.05
C LEU A 8 -6.79 5.11 11.15
N GLN A 9 -7.13 5.40 12.41
CA GLN A 9 -6.49 4.88 13.62
C GLN A 9 -6.54 3.34 13.68
N ASP A 10 -7.59 2.72 13.13
CA ASP A 10 -7.76 1.27 13.13
C ASP A 10 -6.73 0.57 12.25
N SER A 11 -6.05 1.31 11.38
CA SER A 11 -5.02 0.81 10.47
C SER A 11 -3.59 1.10 10.93
N LEU A 12 -3.40 1.84 12.03
CA LEU A 12 -2.08 2.20 12.55
C LEU A 12 -1.24 0.98 12.92
N VAL A 13 -1.85 -0.01 13.60
CA VAL A 13 -1.14 -1.20 14.05
C VAL A 13 -0.67 -2.03 12.85
N ALA A 14 -1.55 -2.27 11.88
CA ALA A 14 -1.21 -3.02 10.68
C ALA A 14 -0.16 -2.28 9.83
N GLY A 15 -0.28 -0.95 9.71
CA GLY A 15 0.72 -0.12 9.07
C GLY A 15 2.08 -0.24 9.74
N LEU A 16 2.13 -0.19 11.08
CA LEU A 16 3.38 -0.25 11.83
C LEU A 16 4.06 -1.61 11.68
N ILE A 17 3.29 -2.70 11.77
CA ILE A 17 3.80 -4.06 11.53
C ILE A 17 4.38 -4.16 10.12
N ASN A 18 3.63 -3.72 9.10
CA ASN A 18 4.10 -3.83 7.73
C ASN A 18 5.33 -2.93 7.45
N GLY A 19 5.35 -1.72 8.02
CA GLY A 19 6.48 -0.80 7.91
C GLY A 19 7.75 -1.37 8.54
N VAL A 20 7.65 -1.97 9.73
CA VAL A 20 8.79 -2.62 10.39
C VAL A 20 9.31 -3.80 9.57
N ILE A 21 8.40 -4.68 9.09
CA ILE A 21 8.80 -5.85 8.28
C ILE A 21 9.54 -5.40 7.01
N ASN A 22 8.96 -4.47 6.25
CA ASN A 22 9.59 -4.00 5.00
C ASN A 22 10.88 -3.22 5.26
N GLY A 23 10.95 -2.44 6.34
CA GLY A 23 12.18 -1.75 6.74
C GLY A 23 13.30 -2.73 7.10
N LEU A 24 12.99 -3.83 7.80
CA LEU A 24 13.98 -4.87 8.11
C LEU A 24 14.45 -5.61 6.86
N ILE A 25 13.52 -5.95 5.95
CA ILE A 25 13.87 -6.55 4.65
C ILE A 25 14.79 -5.62 3.87
N ALA A 26 14.46 -4.33 3.79
CA ALA A 26 15.28 -3.32 3.13
C ALA A 26 16.65 -3.15 3.78
N HIS A 27 16.72 -3.16 5.11
CA HIS A 27 17.98 -3.10 5.85
C HIS A 27 18.91 -4.27 5.47
N TRP A 28 18.36 -5.48 5.33
CA TRP A 28 19.13 -6.65 4.93
C TRP A 28 19.50 -6.60 3.45
N HIS A 29 18.60 -6.09 2.60
CA HIS A 29 18.83 -5.93 1.17
C HIS A 29 19.97 -4.94 0.87
N PHE A 30 20.04 -3.82 1.61
CA PHE A 30 21.08 -2.80 1.45
C PHE A 30 22.35 -3.06 2.27
N LYS A 31 22.45 -4.23 2.91
CA LYS A 31 23.61 -4.57 3.75
C LYS A 31 24.87 -4.68 2.90
N GLY A 32 25.92 -3.96 3.29
CA GLY A 32 27.19 -3.93 2.56
C GLY A 32 27.25 -2.87 1.46
N VAL A 33 26.21 -2.06 1.30
CA VAL A 33 26.21 -0.87 0.44
C VAL A 33 26.25 0.37 1.32
N ASP A 34 27.21 1.28 1.07
CA ASP A 34 27.33 2.51 1.86
C ASP A 34 26.25 3.53 1.48
N PHE A 35 25.98 3.66 0.18
CA PHE A 35 25.02 4.60 -0.37
C PHE A 35 24.05 3.91 -1.33
N VAL A 36 22.76 4.15 -1.10
CA VAL A 36 21.66 3.67 -1.92
C VAL A 36 21.06 4.87 -2.65
N PRO A 37 20.84 4.79 -3.97
CA PRO A 37 20.18 5.86 -4.69
C PRO A 37 18.75 6.02 -4.19
N LEU A 38 18.40 7.22 -3.74
CA LEU A 38 17.03 7.59 -3.41
C LEU A 38 16.23 7.80 -4.70
N SER A 39 16.79 8.56 -5.64
CA SER A 39 16.26 8.86 -6.96
C SER A 39 17.33 8.63 -8.02
N VAL A 40 16.93 8.04 -9.15
CA VAL A 40 17.77 7.92 -10.36
C VAL A 40 17.02 8.56 -11.53
N ASN A 41 17.72 9.15 -12.50
CA ASN A 41 17.07 9.40 -13.80
C ASN A 41 16.73 8.04 -14.41
N ALA A 42 15.44 7.72 -14.42
CA ALA A 42 14.88 6.45 -14.85
C ALA A 42 15.17 6.05 -16.32
N ILE A 43 15.96 6.84 -17.06
CA ILE A 43 16.35 6.61 -18.45
C ILE A 43 17.65 5.77 -18.54
N ALA A 44 18.46 5.70 -17.48
CA ALA A 44 19.68 4.89 -17.44
C ALA A 44 19.58 3.81 -16.36
N HIS A 45 19.34 2.55 -16.77
CA HIS A 45 19.42 1.38 -15.89
C HIS A 45 20.85 1.21 -15.37
N GLU A 46 21.06 0.96 -14.06
CA GLU A 46 21.42 -0.37 -13.54
C GLU A 46 21.16 -0.55 -12.02
N GLN A 47 20.66 0.46 -11.28
CA GLN A 47 20.55 0.42 -9.81
C GLN A 47 19.12 0.54 -9.29
N THR A 48 18.75 -0.29 -8.29
CA THR A 48 17.49 -0.19 -7.56
C THR A 48 17.50 1.04 -6.64
N SER A 49 16.56 1.97 -6.85
CA SER A 49 16.41 3.16 -6.02
C SER A 49 15.33 2.99 -4.95
N VAL A 50 15.40 3.79 -3.88
CA VAL A 50 14.37 3.80 -2.82
C VAL A 50 12.98 4.12 -3.41
N TRP A 51 12.89 5.04 -4.38
CA TRP A 51 11.66 5.29 -5.12
C TRP A 51 11.21 4.07 -5.94
N GLY A 52 12.14 3.37 -6.59
CA GLY A 52 11.87 2.12 -7.32
C GLY A 52 11.33 1.01 -6.42
N GLU A 53 11.86 0.87 -5.21
CA GLU A 53 11.36 -0.05 -4.19
C GLU A 53 9.96 0.34 -3.73
N ALA A 54 9.71 1.63 -3.44
CA ALA A 54 8.38 2.11 -3.07
C ALA A 54 7.33 1.82 -4.15
N VAL A 55 7.67 2.06 -5.43
CA VAL A 55 6.81 1.75 -6.57
C VAL A 55 6.56 0.24 -6.68
N SER A 56 7.59 -0.59 -6.57
CA SER A 56 7.45 -2.05 -6.58
C SER A 56 6.57 -2.56 -5.43
N LEU A 57 6.72 -2.00 -4.23
CA LEU A 57 5.90 -2.30 -3.07
C LEU A 57 4.43 -1.92 -3.28
N THR A 58 4.15 -0.76 -3.89
CA THR A 58 2.75 -0.38 -4.19
C THR A 58 2.07 -1.42 -5.09
N PHE A 59 2.80 -1.97 -6.05
CA PHE A 59 2.24 -2.96 -6.98
C PHE A 59 2.12 -4.35 -6.36
N GLY A 60 3.22 -4.87 -5.82
CA GLY A 60 3.29 -6.23 -5.27
C GLY A 60 2.49 -6.40 -3.98
N LEU A 61 2.71 -5.52 -3.00
CA LEU A 61 2.02 -5.60 -1.72
C LEU A 61 0.59 -5.03 -1.79
N GLY A 62 0.35 -4.06 -2.67
CA GLY A 62 -0.89 -3.30 -2.61
C GLY A 62 -2.15 -4.12 -2.93
N ILE A 63 -2.08 -4.99 -3.93
CA ILE A 63 -3.16 -5.91 -4.27
C ILE A 63 -3.39 -6.91 -3.13
N ILE A 64 -2.31 -7.51 -2.63
CA ILE A 64 -2.36 -8.54 -1.57
C ILE A 64 -2.96 -7.96 -0.29
N LEU A 65 -2.45 -6.81 0.18
CA LEU A 65 -2.96 -6.12 1.35
C LEU A 65 -4.43 -5.75 1.20
N SER A 66 -4.84 -5.25 0.04
CA SER A 66 -6.24 -4.90 -0.19
C SER A 66 -7.15 -6.13 -0.12
N LEU A 67 -6.76 -7.25 -0.76
CA LEU A 67 -7.55 -8.49 -0.73
C LEU A 67 -7.64 -9.09 0.67
N ILE A 68 -6.52 -9.14 1.40
CA ILE A 68 -6.48 -9.63 2.78
C ILE A 68 -7.35 -8.75 3.66
N THR A 69 -7.20 -7.42 3.55
CA THR A 69 -8.01 -6.46 4.32
C THR A 69 -9.49 -6.65 4.04
N ALA A 70 -9.87 -6.78 2.77
CA ALA A 70 -11.26 -6.97 2.38
C ALA A 70 -11.86 -8.23 3.02
N LYS A 71 -11.13 -9.35 2.94
CA LYS A 71 -11.58 -10.63 3.49
C LYS A 71 -11.65 -10.62 5.01
N LEU A 72 -10.62 -10.10 5.68
CA LEU A 72 -10.59 -10.00 7.13
C LEU A 72 -11.67 -9.06 7.65
N PHE A 73 -11.89 -7.93 6.98
CA PHE A 73 -12.92 -6.97 7.36
C PHE A 73 -14.33 -7.58 7.26
N VAL A 74 -14.66 -8.26 6.15
CA VAL A 74 -15.94 -8.94 5.97
C VAL A 74 -16.14 -10.01 7.04
N ASN A 75 -15.13 -10.86 7.28
CA ASN A 75 -15.20 -11.91 8.29
C ASN A 75 -15.42 -11.36 9.70
N HIS A 76 -14.68 -10.31 10.09
CA HIS A 76 -14.86 -9.66 11.39
C HIS A 76 -16.25 -9.04 11.53
N LEU A 77 -16.75 -8.41 10.47
CA LEU A 77 -18.07 -7.79 10.45
C LEU A 77 -19.20 -8.82 10.55
N HIS A 78 -19.09 -9.96 9.87
CA HIS A 78 -20.04 -11.08 10.02
C HIS A 78 -19.99 -11.70 11.41
N LYS A 79 -18.80 -11.87 11.99
CA LYS A 79 -18.64 -12.40 13.36
C LYS A 79 -19.24 -11.44 14.40
N ALA A 80 -19.04 -10.14 14.23
CA ALA A 80 -19.57 -9.13 15.13
C ALA A 80 -21.08 -8.90 14.94
N ARG A 81 -21.60 -9.08 13.72
CA ARG A 81 -23.01 -8.86 13.37
C ARG A 81 -23.50 -9.94 12.38
N PRO A 82 -23.89 -11.12 12.87
CA PRO A 82 -24.33 -12.23 12.02
C PRO A 82 -25.50 -11.88 11.09
N ALA A 83 -26.41 -11.00 11.54
CA ALA A 83 -27.54 -10.53 10.74
C ALA A 83 -27.14 -9.79 9.45
N LEU A 84 -25.91 -9.28 9.34
CA LEU A 84 -25.42 -8.62 8.12
C LEU A 84 -24.94 -9.61 7.05
N GLN A 85 -24.78 -10.90 7.37
CA GLN A 85 -24.24 -11.88 6.44
C GLN A 85 -25.10 -12.06 5.18
N SER A 86 -26.42 -11.95 5.31
CA SER A 86 -27.37 -12.05 4.19
C SER A 86 -27.42 -10.80 3.32
N SER A 87 -27.16 -9.62 3.91
CA SER A 87 -27.30 -8.32 3.23
C SER A 87 -25.97 -7.74 2.73
N PHE A 88 -24.83 -8.19 3.29
CA PHE A 88 -23.50 -7.72 2.97
C PHE A 88 -22.54 -8.89 2.77
N ASN A 89 -22.45 -9.38 1.54
CA ASN A 89 -21.49 -10.40 1.14
C ASN A 89 -20.85 -10.01 -0.21
N PRO A 90 -19.85 -9.11 -0.20
CA PRO A 90 -19.25 -8.61 -1.44
C PRO A 90 -18.58 -9.73 -2.22
N SER A 91 -18.82 -9.77 -3.53
CA SER A 91 -18.22 -10.78 -4.41
C SER A 91 -16.71 -10.55 -4.56
N PHE A 92 -15.93 -11.64 -4.51
CA PHE A 92 -14.50 -11.56 -4.72
C PHE A 92 -14.15 -10.96 -6.10
N LEU A 93 -14.71 -11.52 -7.17
CA LEU A 93 -14.39 -11.12 -8.55
C LEU A 93 -15.01 -9.78 -8.96
N ARG A 94 -16.22 -9.47 -8.48
CA ARG A 94 -16.94 -8.25 -8.90
C ARG A 94 -16.68 -7.04 -8.00
N THR A 95 -16.18 -7.25 -6.78
CA THR A 95 -16.03 -6.17 -5.80
C THR A 95 -14.60 -6.14 -5.23
N MET A 96 -14.15 -7.21 -4.56
CA MET A 96 -12.86 -7.16 -3.84
C MET A 96 -11.66 -6.99 -4.77
N LEU A 97 -11.62 -7.76 -5.87
CA LEU A 97 -10.53 -7.73 -6.84
C LEU A 97 -10.49 -6.39 -7.61
N PRO A 98 -11.60 -5.87 -8.18
CA PRO A 98 -11.65 -4.52 -8.74
C PRO A 98 -11.16 -3.44 -7.78
N ILE A 99 -11.61 -3.45 -6.52
CA ILE A 99 -11.14 -2.50 -5.51
C ILE A 99 -9.61 -2.61 -5.33
N ALA A 100 -9.08 -3.82 -5.20
CA ALA A 100 -7.64 -4.04 -5.04
C ALA A 100 -6.82 -3.53 -6.24
N ILE A 101 -7.27 -3.84 -7.46
CA ILE A 101 -6.60 -3.39 -8.69
C ILE A 101 -6.65 -1.87 -8.81
N THR A 102 -7.82 -1.25 -8.60
CA THR A 102 -7.96 0.21 -8.71
C THR A 102 -7.12 0.94 -7.66
N GLN A 103 -7.07 0.47 -6.41
CA GLN A 103 -6.24 1.08 -5.38
C GLN A 103 -4.75 0.92 -5.69
N CYS A 104 -4.34 -0.28 -6.14
CA CYS A 104 -2.98 -0.55 -6.56
C CYS A 104 -2.56 0.38 -7.72
N ALA A 105 -3.35 0.43 -8.79
CA ALA A 105 -3.07 1.29 -9.95
C ALA A 105 -3.02 2.77 -9.58
N ALA A 106 -3.93 3.24 -8.72
CA ALA A 106 -3.94 4.63 -8.25
C ALA A 106 -2.69 4.96 -7.43
N LEU A 107 -2.31 4.11 -6.48
CA LEU A 107 -1.11 4.31 -5.67
C LEU A 107 0.17 4.23 -6.52
N PHE A 108 0.27 3.25 -7.40
CA PHE A 108 1.36 3.14 -8.35
C PHE A 108 1.50 4.42 -9.16
N GLY A 109 0.41 4.91 -9.77
CA GLY A 109 0.43 6.15 -10.56
C GLY A 109 0.86 7.37 -9.74
N TRP A 110 0.37 7.50 -8.50
CA TRP A 110 0.78 8.58 -7.60
C TRP A 110 2.24 8.51 -7.20
N PHE A 111 2.76 7.31 -6.85
CA PHE A 111 4.15 7.15 -6.45
C PHE A 111 5.12 7.35 -7.62
N VAL A 112 4.76 6.89 -8.83
CA VAL A 112 5.53 7.19 -10.05
C VAL A 112 5.56 8.70 -10.31
N ALA A 113 4.41 9.37 -10.24
CA ALA A 113 4.35 10.83 -10.42
C ALA A 113 5.19 11.57 -9.38
N LEU A 114 5.12 11.18 -8.11
CA LEU A 114 5.93 11.75 -7.03
C LEU A 114 7.42 11.50 -7.25
N ALA A 115 7.82 10.30 -7.66
CA ALA A 115 9.21 9.99 -7.97
C ALA A 115 9.75 10.85 -9.12
N VAL A 116 8.98 11.01 -10.20
CA VAL A 116 9.36 11.85 -11.35
C VAL A 116 9.47 13.33 -10.94
N ILE A 117 8.49 13.84 -10.20
CA ILE A 117 8.51 15.22 -9.69
C ILE A 117 9.72 15.42 -8.78
N TRP A 118 9.98 14.47 -7.86
CA TRP A 118 11.12 14.51 -6.97
C TRP A 118 12.44 14.57 -7.75
N THR A 119 12.67 13.64 -8.67
CA THR A 119 13.89 13.60 -9.48
C THR A 119 14.05 14.88 -10.31
N LYS A 120 12.96 15.47 -10.80
CA LYS A 120 13.02 16.74 -11.55
C LYS A 120 13.50 17.91 -10.71
N TYR A 121 13.06 18.04 -9.46
CA TYR A 121 13.35 19.20 -8.62
C TYR A 121 14.57 19.01 -7.71
N MET A 122 14.81 17.79 -7.22
CA MET A 122 15.88 17.46 -6.28
C MET A 122 17.08 16.78 -6.97
N GLY A 123 16.92 16.31 -8.21
CA GLY A 123 17.94 15.57 -8.93
C GLY A 123 18.12 14.14 -8.45
N GLU A 124 19.27 13.56 -8.79
CA GLU A 124 19.70 12.25 -8.32
C GLU A 124 20.34 12.41 -6.94
N MET A 125 19.73 11.79 -5.94
CA MET A 125 20.24 11.80 -4.58
C MET A 125 20.53 10.38 -4.14
N ALA A 126 21.59 10.22 -3.35
CA ALA A 126 21.89 8.99 -2.64
C ALA A 126 21.80 9.24 -1.14
N VAL A 127 21.36 8.22 -0.42
CA VAL A 127 21.25 8.22 1.04
C VAL A 127 22.02 7.04 1.59
N SER A 128 22.45 7.10 2.85
CA SER A 128 23.06 5.92 3.48
C SER A 128 22.08 4.74 3.46
N SER A 129 22.59 3.51 3.42
CA SER A 129 21.75 2.29 3.48
C SER A 129 20.79 2.24 4.68
N PHE A 130 21.19 2.80 5.83
CA PHE A 130 20.32 2.95 7.00
C PHE A 130 19.08 3.81 6.71
N TRP A 131 19.30 5.02 6.17
CA TRP A 131 18.21 5.92 5.79
C TRP A 131 17.34 5.35 4.66
N ALA A 132 17.92 4.64 3.70
CA ALA A 132 17.16 3.94 2.66
C ALA A 132 16.18 2.93 3.28
N ALA A 133 16.63 2.11 4.23
CA ALA A 133 15.79 1.14 4.91
C ALA A 133 14.65 1.80 5.71
N ILE A 134 14.93 2.90 6.41
CA ILE A 134 13.91 3.70 7.12
C ILE A 134 12.86 4.22 6.14
N LEU A 135 13.29 4.77 5.00
CA LEU A 135 12.38 5.33 4.00
C LEU A 135 11.49 4.24 3.38
N VAL A 136 12.05 3.07 3.04
CA VAL A 136 11.27 1.92 2.55
C VAL A 136 10.23 1.49 3.58
N GLY A 137 10.61 1.36 4.86
CA GLY A 137 9.67 1.04 5.93
C GLY A 137 8.58 2.11 6.10
N GLY A 138 8.94 3.39 6.00
CA GLY A 138 8.01 4.51 6.03
C GLY A 138 7.01 4.50 4.88
N PHE A 139 7.47 4.21 3.65
CA PHE A 139 6.57 4.06 2.51
C PHE A 139 5.63 2.88 2.69
N ALA A 140 6.13 1.71 3.12
CA ALA A 140 5.28 0.55 3.40
C ALA A 140 4.22 0.87 4.47
N PHE A 141 4.57 1.61 5.53
CA PHE A 141 3.63 2.09 6.55
C PHE A 141 2.52 2.95 5.93
N VAL A 142 2.88 3.99 5.16
CA VAL A 142 1.92 4.93 4.55
C VAL A 142 1.02 4.22 3.53
N ILE A 143 1.59 3.36 2.69
CA ILE A 143 0.85 2.56 1.71
C ILE A 143 -0.18 1.70 2.42
N THR A 144 0.21 1.03 3.51
CA THR A 144 -0.70 0.16 4.28
C THR A 144 -1.86 0.94 4.87
N LEU A 145 -1.59 2.09 5.49
CA LEU A 145 -2.64 2.98 6.02
C LEU A 145 -3.66 3.36 4.95
N PHE A 146 -3.16 3.78 3.79
CA PHE A 146 -4.02 4.23 2.71
C PHE A 146 -4.86 3.08 2.15
N ILE A 147 -4.23 1.93 1.88
CA ILE A 147 -4.91 0.75 1.34
C ILE A 147 -5.98 0.26 2.30
N GLU A 148 -5.63 0.08 3.58
CA GLU A 148 -6.61 -0.45 4.53
C GLU A 148 -7.83 0.45 4.66
N TYR A 149 -7.59 1.75 4.84
CA TYR A 149 -8.66 2.73 4.99
C TYR A 149 -9.54 2.80 3.74
N ARG A 150 -8.93 2.94 2.55
CA ARG A 150 -9.66 3.02 1.28
C ARG A 150 -10.41 1.73 0.97
N THR A 151 -9.83 0.57 1.21
CA THR A 151 -10.47 -0.72 0.95
C THR A 151 -11.70 -0.90 1.84
N LYS A 152 -11.57 -0.66 3.15
CA LYS A 152 -12.72 -0.72 4.08
C LYS A 152 -13.81 0.27 3.65
N GLN A 153 -13.46 1.51 3.29
CA GLN A 153 -14.42 2.50 2.83
C GLN A 153 -15.11 2.09 1.52
N ASN A 154 -14.36 1.66 0.51
CA ASN A 154 -14.93 1.28 -0.77
C ASN A 154 -15.87 0.07 -0.65
N LEU A 155 -15.59 -0.85 0.28
CA LEU A 155 -16.49 -1.97 0.57
C LEU A 155 -17.81 -1.49 1.18
N ILE A 156 -17.79 -0.57 2.15
CA ILE A 156 -19.02 -0.04 2.77
C ILE A 156 -19.84 0.80 1.79
N PHE A 157 -19.18 1.63 0.99
CA PHE A 157 -19.84 2.58 0.10
C PHE A 157 -20.08 2.03 -1.32
N LYS A 158 -19.68 0.77 -1.61
CA LYS A 158 -19.76 0.13 -2.94
C LYS A 158 -19.30 1.04 -4.09
N LYS A 159 -18.23 1.81 -3.87
CA LYS A 159 -17.83 2.89 -4.81
C LYS A 159 -17.15 2.41 -6.09
N VAL A 160 -16.71 1.14 -6.14
CA VAL A 160 -15.98 0.60 -7.28
C VAL A 160 -16.53 -0.80 -7.57
N SER A 161 -17.54 -0.86 -8.43
CA SER A 161 -17.86 -2.06 -9.20
C SER A 161 -17.47 -1.76 -10.64
N LEU A 162 -16.46 -2.45 -11.15
CA LEU A 162 -16.04 -2.32 -12.54
C LEU A 162 -16.89 -3.18 -13.48
N LEU A 163 -17.80 -4.00 -12.92
CA LEU A 163 -18.54 -5.05 -13.62
C LEU A 163 -20.06 -5.02 -13.31
N ASP A 164 -20.57 -3.88 -12.81
CA ASP A 164 -22.01 -3.61 -12.74
C ASP A 164 -22.45 -2.71 -13.89
#